data_AF-A0A498KUR2-F1
#
_entry.id   AF-A0A498KUR2-F1
#
_cell.length_a   1.000
_cell.length_b   1.000
_cell.length_c   1.000
_cell.angle_alpha   90.00
_cell.angle_beta   90.00
_cell.angle_gamma   90.00
#
_symmetry.space_group_name_H-M   'P 1'
#
loop_
_entity.id
_entity.type
_entity.pdbx_description
1 polymer ?
#
loop_
_entity_poly.entity_id
_entity_poly.type
_entity_poly.pdbx_seq_one_letter_code
_entity_poly.pdbx_strand_id
1 'polypeptide(L)' 'MLQDGEALPCEEYVTLVYELHHVHLPELQAAGVIEFDRREETVRRGPFFDEGQSLFKHGHDR' A
#
# COMPACT_ATOMS: atom_id res chain seq x y z
N MET A 1 14.19 1.59 -4.02
CA MET A 1 13.15 1.69 -5.07
C MET A 1 13.65 0.80 -6.19
N LEU A 2 13.05 -0.37 -6.41
CA LEU A 2 13.49 -1.30 -7.46
C LEU A 2 13.33 -0.64 -8.83
N GLN A 3 14.33 -0.78 -9.70
CA GLN A 3 14.24 -0.31 -11.07
C GLN A 3 13.39 -1.27 -11.92
N ASP A 4 12.75 -0.76 -12.97
CA ASP A 4 11.97 -1.59 -13.91
C ASP A 4 12.87 -2.67 -14.53
N GLY A 5 12.62 -3.94 -14.19
CA GLY A 5 13.44 -5.10 -14.59
C GLY A 5 14.30 -5.73 -13.49
N GLU A 6 14.32 -5.15 -12.28
CA GLU A 6 14.95 -5.75 -11.11
C GLU A 6 14.03 -6.81 -10.51
N ALA A 7 14.48 -8.06 -10.42
CA ALA A 7 13.76 -9.13 -9.74
C ALA A 7 14.31 -9.24 -8.32
N LEU A 8 13.43 -9.14 -7.32
CA LEU A 8 13.82 -9.45 -5.95
C LEU A 8 14.20 -10.92 -5.85
N PRO A 9 15.26 -11.27 -5.08
CA PRO A 9 15.49 -12.64 -4.69
C PRO A 9 14.27 -13.19 -3.94
N CYS A 10 13.99 -14.48 -4.10
CA CYS A 10 12.74 -15.10 -3.64
C CYS A 10 12.48 -14.88 -2.14
N GLU A 11 13.53 -14.91 -1.32
CA GLU A 11 13.44 -14.64 0.12
C GLU A 11 12.99 -13.21 0.45
N GLU A 12 13.46 -12.23 -0.31
CA GLU A 12 13.15 -10.82 -0.11
C GLU A 12 11.76 -10.49 -0.66
N TYR A 13 11.36 -11.13 -1.77
CA TYR A 13 9.98 -11.08 -2.27
C TYR A 13 8.98 -11.66 -1.25
N VAL A 14 9.28 -12.82 -0.68
CA VAL A 14 8.40 -13.45 0.33
C VAL A 14 8.29 -12.56 1.58
N THR A 15 9.40 -11.99 2.03
CA THR A 15 9.43 -11.07 3.17
C THR A 15 8.57 -9.84 2.90
N LEU A 16 8.75 -9.21 1.74
CA LEU A 16 7.99 -8.03 1.33
C LEU A 16 6.48 -8.31 1.26
N VAL A 17 6.08 -9.41 0.62
CA VAL A 17 4.66 -9.80 0.51
C VAL A 17 4.09 -10.11 1.89
N TYR A 18 4.85 -10.78 2.75
CA TYR A 18 4.43 -11.08 4.12
C TYR A 18 4.16 -9.80 4.92
N GLU A 19 5.10 -8.85 4.92
CA GLU A 19 4.93 -7.57 5.61
C GLU A 19 3.75 -6.77 5.04
N LEU A 20 3.60 -6.74 3.71
CA LEU A 20 2.47 -6.09 3.06
C LEU A 20 1.13 -6.65 3.55
N HIS A 21 0.95 -7.97 3.54
CA HIS A 21 -0.33 -8.61 3.88
C HIS A 21 -0.63 -8.63 5.38
N HIS A 22 0.40 -8.75 6.23
CA HIS A 22 0.21 -8.95 7.67
C HIS A 22 0.42 -7.70 8.51
N VAL A 23 1.15 -6.71 8.00
CA VAL A 23 1.44 -5.45 8.72
C VAL A 23 0.72 -4.30 8.01
N HIS A 24 1.07 -4.01 6.76
CA HIS A 24 0.68 -2.75 6.12
C HIS A 24 -0.79 -2.69 5.72
N LEU A 25 -1.33 -3.69 5.01
CA LEU A 25 -2.73 -3.70 4.61
C LEU A 25 -3.70 -3.67 5.81
N PRO A 26 -3.45 -4.43 6.90
CA PRO A 26 -4.26 -4.33 8.11
C PRO A 26 -4.22 -2.95 8.78
N GLU A 27 -3.06 -2.29 8.85
CA GLU A 27 -2.95 -0.94 9.43
C GLU A 27 -3.68 0.11 8.58
N LEU A 28 -3.53 0.05 7.25
CA LEU A 28 -4.25 0.93 6.33
C LEU A 28 -5.77 0.73 6.41
N GLN A 29 -6.22 -0.51 6.61
CA GLN A 29 -7.64 -0.80 6.84
C GLN A 29 -8.12 -0.28 8.20
N ALA A 30 -7.33 -0.45 9.27
CA ALA A 30 -7.66 0.09 10.58
C ALA A 30 -7.76 1.62 10.57
N ALA A 31 -6.96 2.28 9.74
CA ALA A 31 -7.04 3.71 9.47
C ALA A 31 -8.20 4.11 8.54
N GLY A 32 -8.98 3.15 8.00
CA GLY A 32 -10.10 3.38 7.08
C GLY A 32 -9.70 3.92 5.70
N VAL A 33 -8.42 3.85 5.36
CA VAL A 33 -7.87 4.28 4.06
C VAL A 33 -8.24 3.27 2.98
N ILE A 34 -8.19 1.97 3.30
CA ILE A 34 -8.55 0.89 2.39
C ILE A 34 -9.55 -0.07 3.05
N GLU A 35 -10.20 -0.90 2.25
CA GLU A 35 -10.83 -2.14 2.69
C GLU A 35 -10.03 -3.29 2.10
N PHE A 36 -9.56 -4.21 2.93
CA PHE A 36 -8.74 -5.35 2.53
C PHE A 36 -9.46 -6.67 2.85
N ASP A 37 -9.85 -7.38 1.78
CA ASP A 37 -10.40 -8.72 1.92
C ASP A 37 -9.26 -9.75 1.90
N ARG A 38 -8.97 -10.34 3.06
CA ARG A 38 -7.93 -11.37 3.22
C ARG A 38 -8.27 -12.70 2.55
N ARG A 39 -9.54 -12.97 2.25
CA ARG A 39 -9.97 -14.23 1.63
C ARG A 39 -9.86 -14.14 0.11
N GLU A 40 -10.27 -13.02 -0.46
CA GLU A 40 -10.19 -12.77 -1.90
C GLU A 40 -8.87 -12.12 -2.33
N GLU A 41 -8.03 -11.72 -1.36
CA GLU A 41 -6.76 -11.00 -1.57
C GLU A 41 -6.95 -9.71 -2.39
N THR A 42 -8.09 -9.03 -2.19
CA THR A 42 -8.43 -7.80 -2.90
C THR A 42 -8.38 -6.59 -1.99
N VAL A 43 -7.92 -5.48 -2.57
CA VAL A 43 -7.87 -4.17 -1.90
C VAL A 43 -8.83 -3.22 -2.60
N ARG A 44 -9.71 -2.59 -1.82
CA ARG A 44 -10.65 -1.57 -2.26
C ARG A 44 -10.35 -0.25 -1.57
N ARG A 45 -10.77 0.86 -2.17
CA ARG A 45 -10.63 2.19 -1.55
C ARG A 45 -11.60 2.30 -0.38
N GLY A 46 -11.07 2.71 0.77
CA GLY A 46 -11.85 3.04 1.96
C GLY A 46 -12.34 4.50 1.93
N PRO A 47 -13.19 4.90 2.89
CA PRO A 47 -13.76 6.24 2.97
C PRO A 47 -12.72 7.35 3.10
N PHE A 48 -11.55 7.05 3.69
CA PHE A 48 -10.48 8.02 3.94
C PHE A 48 -9.35 7.97 2.90
N PHE A 49 -9.54 7.23 1.79
CA PHE A 49 -8.51 7.03 0.77
C PHE A 49 -7.99 8.35 0.17
N ASP A 50 -8.89 9.31 -0.06
CA ASP A 50 -8.56 10.58 -0.70
C ASP A 50 -8.10 11.68 0.29
N GLU A 51 -8.19 11.45 1.60
CA GLU A 51 -7.81 12.46 2.61
C GLU A 51 -6.30 12.76 2.61
N GLY A 52 -5.48 11.75 2.31
CA GLY A 52 -4.04 11.91 2.15
C GLY A 52 -3.62 12.68 0.88
N GLN A 53 -4.50 12.81 -0.12
CA GLN A 53 -4.17 13.53 -1.36
C GLN A 53 -4.08 15.05 -1.18
N SER A 54 -4.63 15.61 -0.09
CA SER A 54 -4.55 17.05 0.15
C SER A 54 -3.13 17.52 0.50
N LEU A 55 -2.25 16.63 0.97
CA LEU A 55 -0.88 16.97 1.36
C LEU A 55 0.06 17.14 0.16
N PHE A 56 -0.20 16.47 -0.97
CA PHE A 56 0.67 16.52 -2.15
C PHE A 56 0.28 17.58 -3.18
N LYS A 57 -0.82 18.33 -2.97
CA LYS A 57 -1.30 19.37 -3.90
C LYS A 57 -0.59 20.72 -3.78
N HIS A 58 0.31 20.93 -2.81
CA HIS A 58 1.01 22.21 -2.60
C HIS A 58 2.51 22.19 -2.94
N GLY A 59 3.01 21.18 -3.64
CA GLY A 59 4.43 21.02 -3.96
C GLY A 59 4.83 21.31 -5.41
N HIS A 60 4.06 22.10 -6.17
CA HIS A 60 4.44 22.50 -7.53
C HIS A 60 4.05 23.96 -7.78
N ASP A 61 4.75 24.89 -7.11
CA ASP A 61 4.93 26.25 -7.63
C ASP A 61 6.44 26.47 -7.84
N ARG A 62 6.78 26.34 -9.12
CA ARG A 62 7.95 26.79 -9.89
C ARG A 62 9.14 27.46 -9.20
#